data_AF-A0A2A4RHT6-F1
#
_entry.id   AF-A0A2A4RHT6-F1
#
_cell.length_a   1.000
_cell.length_b   1.000
_cell.length_c   1.000
_cell.angle_alpha   90.00
_cell.angle_beta   90.00
_cell.angle_gamma   90.00
#
_symmetry.space_group_name_H-M   'P 1'
#
loop_
_entity.id
_entity.type
_entity.pdbx_description
1 polymer ?
#
loop_
_entity_poly.entity_id
_entity_poly.type
_entity_poly.pdbx_seq_one_letter_code
_entity_poly.pdbx_strand_id
1 'polypeptide(L)'
;MNTRIHALALTCASLLSACAVSNAIGAPIDLTIDPAQSTLNMSIEVDVGIASDTDTDSSSLSGNFEIELDDAGNPASITLNDFMVVIDQPMNYNWSFGFFGSADASLANGTLSYGQPGFPSGPVPVNADAFTFPAIPVALGGLLNVNYNILLVGSGSETVNLGDQGVFDSEFSGTVSVDGETVTLMATLPFNTTQPLTDADGNELGTVTTIGTATIVATGTVPSCPADMNGDGTLNFFDVSAFLNAFAAMDPAADFNGDGEFNFFDVSAFLSAFSAGCP
;
A
#
# COMPACT_ATOMS: atom_id res chain seq x y z
N MET A 1 9.69 -11.81 -37.32
CA MET A 1 8.46 -12.44 -37.84
C MET A 1 7.31 -11.63 -37.27
N ASN A 2 6.60 -10.93 -38.14
CA ASN A 2 5.68 -9.86 -37.81
C ASN A 2 4.24 -10.40 -37.81
N THR A 3 3.57 -10.58 -36.65
CA THR A 3 2.10 -10.70 -36.57
C THR A 3 1.55 -10.67 -35.13
N ARG A 4 0.96 -9.52 -34.77
CA ARG A 4 -0.34 -9.33 -34.09
C ARG A 4 -0.51 -9.78 -32.63
N ILE A 5 -0.16 -8.86 -31.71
CA ILE A 5 -0.90 -8.62 -30.47
C ILE A 5 -1.60 -7.27 -30.62
N HIS A 6 -2.77 -7.30 -31.26
CA HIS A 6 -3.73 -6.21 -31.40
C HIS A 6 -5.11 -6.88 -31.43
N ALA A 7 -5.51 -7.47 -30.29
CA ALA A 7 -6.82 -8.07 -30.10
C ALA A 7 -7.07 -8.37 -28.61
N LEU A 8 -6.91 -7.37 -27.74
CA LEU A 8 -7.62 -7.36 -26.44
C LEU A 8 -7.88 -5.92 -25.93
N ALA A 9 -7.94 -4.97 -26.87
CA ALA A 9 -8.25 -3.57 -26.63
C ALA A 9 -9.60 -3.22 -27.26
N LEU A 10 -10.67 -3.99 -27.02
CA LEU A 10 -12.02 -3.56 -27.43
C LEU A 10 -13.22 -4.37 -26.90
N THR A 11 -13.30 -4.69 -25.60
CA THR A 11 -14.60 -5.11 -25.01
C THR A 11 -14.63 -4.88 -23.49
N CYS A 12 -14.73 -3.62 -23.06
CA CYS A 12 -15.39 -3.26 -21.80
C CYS A 12 -15.90 -1.81 -21.86
N ALA A 13 -16.39 -1.38 -23.03
CA ALA A 13 -16.89 -0.03 -23.29
C ALA A 13 -18.42 0.08 -23.22
N SER A 14 -19.09 -0.86 -22.55
CA SER A 14 -20.55 -0.84 -22.47
C SER A 14 -21.07 -1.62 -21.27
N LEU A 15 -21.16 -0.97 -20.11
CA LEU A 15 -22.26 -1.12 -19.15
C LEU A 15 -22.01 -0.18 -17.95
N LEU A 16 -23.07 0.52 -17.58
CA LEU A 16 -23.23 1.43 -16.45
C LEU A 16 -22.63 2.84 -16.59
N SER A 17 -23.41 3.64 -17.33
CA SER A 17 -23.87 4.94 -16.83
C SER A 17 -24.41 4.75 -15.39
N ALA A 18 -23.54 4.89 -14.42
CA ALA A 18 -23.88 5.40 -13.11
C ALA A 18 -23.25 6.79 -13.04
N CYS A 19 -24.10 7.80 -12.93
CA CYS A 19 -23.68 9.12 -12.50
C CYS A 19 -23.10 8.92 -11.09
N ALA A 20 -21.78 8.71 -11.01
CA ALA A 20 -21.06 8.84 -9.77
C ALA A 20 -21.16 10.33 -9.43
N VAL A 21 -22.01 10.62 -8.45
CA VAL A 21 -21.86 11.82 -7.65
C VAL A 21 -20.40 11.79 -7.22
N SER A 22 -19.60 12.73 -7.71
CA SER A 22 -18.25 12.92 -7.20
C SER A 22 -18.43 13.39 -5.76
N ASN A 23 -18.53 12.44 -4.83
CA ASN A 23 -18.17 12.73 -3.46
C ASN A 23 -16.75 13.26 -3.53
N ALA A 24 -16.52 14.39 -2.88
CA ALA A 24 -15.21 15.00 -2.84
C ALA A 24 -14.20 13.91 -2.44
N ILE A 25 -13.18 13.75 -3.26
CA ILE A 25 -12.04 12.92 -2.91
C ILE A 25 -11.42 13.60 -1.68
N GLY A 26 -11.38 12.91 -0.53
CA GLY A 26 -10.65 13.39 0.64
C GLY A 26 -9.18 13.57 0.27
N ALA A 27 -8.49 14.49 0.91
CA ALA A 27 -7.11 14.78 0.57
C ALA A 27 -6.21 13.59 0.91
N PRO A 28 -5.11 13.47 0.16
CA PRO A 28 -4.08 12.50 0.47
C PRO A 28 -3.56 12.63 1.90
N ILE A 29 -3.50 11.49 2.59
CA ILE A 29 -2.92 11.31 3.91
C ILE A 29 -1.64 10.48 3.75
N ASP A 30 -0.51 11.10 4.06
CA ASP A 30 0.78 10.42 4.12
C ASP A 30 0.89 9.62 5.42
N LEU A 31 1.11 8.31 5.30
CA LEU A 31 1.41 7.44 6.42
C LEU A 31 2.85 6.95 6.33
N THR A 32 3.53 6.93 7.47
CA THR A 32 4.88 6.37 7.60
C THR A 32 4.79 4.99 8.24
N ILE A 33 5.46 4.00 7.64
CA ILE A 33 5.54 2.63 8.15
C ILE A 33 6.42 2.60 9.41
N ASP A 34 5.92 2.00 10.50
CA ASP A 34 6.69 1.76 11.72
C ASP A 34 7.50 0.45 11.59
N PRO A 35 8.84 0.51 11.49
CA PRO A 35 9.68 -0.68 11.35
C PRO A 35 9.73 -1.55 12.61
N ALA A 36 9.33 -1.04 13.79
CA ALA A 36 9.25 -1.84 15.00
C ALA A 36 8.01 -2.73 15.05
N GLN A 37 6.99 -2.41 14.26
CA GLN A 37 5.72 -3.13 14.20
C GLN A 37 5.43 -3.79 12.85
N SER A 38 6.23 -3.47 11.83
CA SER A 38 6.05 -3.97 10.47
C SER A 38 7.12 -5.00 10.12
N THR A 39 6.70 -6.09 9.49
CA THR A 39 7.58 -7.21 9.15
C THR A 39 7.15 -7.89 7.86
N LEU A 40 8.13 -8.28 7.06
CA LEU A 40 7.99 -9.24 5.99
C LEU A 40 8.47 -10.59 6.49
N ASN A 41 7.58 -11.60 6.48
CA ASN A 41 7.96 -12.99 6.66
C ASN A 41 7.84 -13.70 5.32
N MET A 42 8.90 -14.38 4.88
CA MET A 42 8.92 -15.08 3.60
C MET A 42 9.54 -16.46 3.74
N SER A 43 8.92 -17.42 3.08
CA SER A 43 9.30 -18.82 2.97
C SER A 43 9.48 -19.14 1.49
N ILE A 44 10.61 -19.71 1.13
CA ILE A 44 10.86 -20.14 -0.24
C ILE A 44 11.22 -21.62 -0.22
N GLU A 45 10.41 -22.41 -0.89
CA GLU A 45 10.68 -23.81 -1.20
C GLU A 45 11.29 -23.89 -2.59
N VAL A 46 12.41 -24.60 -2.70
CA VAL A 46 12.99 -24.99 -3.98
C VAL A 46 12.83 -26.49 -4.10
N ASP A 47 12.09 -26.94 -5.11
CA ASP A 47 11.96 -28.34 -5.50
C ASP A 47 12.69 -28.53 -6.84
N VAL A 48 13.64 -29.46 -6.89
CA VAL A 48 14.39 -29.83 -8.10
C VAL A 48 13.90 -31.15 -8.71
N GLY A 49 12.63 -31.50 -8.47
CA GLY A 49 11.91 -32.67 -8.99
C GLY A 49 12.22 -33.99 -8.30
N ILE A 50 13.38 -34.09 -7.65
CA ILE A 50 13.85 -35.30 -6.96
C ILE A 50 14.16 -35.07 -5.47
N ALA A 51 14.25 -33.81 -5.07
CA ALA A 51 14.50 -33.35 -3.71
C ALA A 51 13.98 -31.92 -3.61
N SER A 52 13.48 -31.55 -2.44
CA SER A 52 13.11 -30.18 -2.12
C SER A 52 13.69 -29.76 -0.78
N ASP A 53 13.87 -28.47 -0.61
CA ASP A 53 14.18 -27.87 0.68
C ASP A 53 13.48 -26.52 0.80
N THR A 54 13.17 -26.12 2.03
CA THR A 54 12.49 -24.86 2.32
C THR A 54 13.31 -24.07 3.31
N ASP A 55 13.51 -22.79 3.02
CA ASP A 55 14.12 -21.86 3.94
C ASP A 55 13.25 -20.62 4.15
N THR A 56 13.37 -20.02 5.32
CA THR A 56 12.56 -18.89 5.76
C THR A 56 13.43 -17.77 6.28
N ASP A 57 13.11 -16.55 5.91
CA ASP A 57 13.73 -15.36 6.46
C ASP A 57 12.69 -14.25 6.70
N SER A 58 13.06 -13.27 7.51
CA SER A 58 12.21 -12.14 7.84
C SER A 58 13.01 -10.85 7.92
N SER A 59 12.34 -9.74 7.62
CA SER A 59 12.95 -8.41 7.68
C SER A 59 11.94 -7.40 8.21
N SER A 60 12.43 -6.36 8.89
CA SER A 60 11.58 -5.22 9.22
C SER A 60 11.25 -4.44 7.95
N LEU A 61 10.14 -3.70 7.99
CA LEU A 61 9.67 -2.91 6.86
C LEU A 61 9.65 -1.43 7.22
N SER A 62 10.14 -0.59 6.32
CA SER A 62 10.00 0.86 6.38
C SER A 62 9.42 1.39 5.07
N GLY A 63 9.14 2.70 5.02
CA GLY A 63 8.59 3.35 3.84
C GLY A 63 7.31 4.14 4.13
N ASN A 64 6.49 4.33 3.12
CA ASN A 64 5.33 5.21 3.17
C ASN A 64 4.13 4.68 2.36
N PHE A 65 2.95 5.15 2.75
CA PHE A 65 1.69 5.00 2.04
C PHE A 65 1.08 6.37 1.81
N GLU A 66 0.38 6.52 0.70
CA GLU A 66 -0.55 7.62 0.48
C GLU A 66 -1.96 7.04 0.32
N ILE A 67 -2.88 7.44 1.21
CA ILE A 67 -4.28 7.01 1.19
C ILE A 67 -5.21 8.21 1.20
N GLU A 68 -6.48 8.00 0.88
CA GLU A 68 -7.53 8.99 1.08
C GLU A 68 -8.67 8.35 1.86
N LEU A 69 -9.25 9.10 2.81
CA LEU A 69 -10.43 8.70 3.56
C LEU A 69 -11.58 9.63 3.16
N ASP A 70 -12.81 9.10 3.11
CA ASP A 70 -13.98 9.95 2.85
C ASP A 70 -14.37 10.85 4.02
N ASP A 71 -14.05 10.42 5.24
CA ASP A 71 -14.27 11.14 6.48
C ASP A 71 -13.12 10.82 7.45
N ALA A 72 -12.47 11.87 7.97
CA ALA A 72 -11.35 11.77 8.90
C ALA A 72 -11.77 11.34 10.31
N GLY A 73 -13.01 11.56 10.74
CA GLY A 73 -13.50 11.16 12.06
C GLY A 73 -14.06 9.74 12.09
N ASN A 74 -14.83 9.36 11.06
CA ASN A 74 -15.43 8.04 10.95
C ASN A 74 -15.42 7.54 9.50
N PRO A 75 -14.27 7.00 9.03
CA PRO A 75 -14.11 6.62 7.63
C PRO A 75 -15.10 5.52 7.24
N ALA A 76 -15.89 5.78 6.20
CA ALA A 76 -16.79 4.80 5.59
C ALA A 76 -16.23 4.24 4.28
N SER A 77 -15.20 4.86 3.72
CA SER A 77 -14.45 4.37 2.57
C SER A 77 -13.00 4.85 2.54
N ILE A 78 -12.15 4.09 1.86
CA ILE A 78 -10.72 4.34 1.71
C ILE A 78 -10.30 4.18 0.25
N THR A 79 -9.46 5.07 -0.23
CA THR A 79 -8.76 4.98 -1.51
C THR A 79 -7.27 4.78 -1.23
N LEU A 80 -6.62 3.91 -2.00
CA LEU A 80 -5.16 3.74 -1.97
C LEU A 80 -4.56 4.46 -3.18
N ASN A 81 -3.75 5.50 -2.94
CA ASN A 81 -3.09 6.25 -4.01
C ASN A 81 -1.80 5.56 -4.43
N ASP A 82 -0.88 5.41 -3.49
CA ASP A 82 0.40 4.75 -3.71
C ASP A 82 1.00 4.19 -2.42
N PHE A 83 2.04 3.37 -2.59
CA PHE A 83 2.93 3.01 -1.49
C PHE A 83 4.33 2.68 -1.98
N MET A 84 5.30 2.85 -1.09
CA MET A 84 6.63 2.30 -1.21
C MET A 84 7.03 1.64 0.10
N VAL A 85 7.20 0.33 0.07
CA VAL A 85 7.68 -0.49 1.19
C VAL A 85 9.12 -0.90 0.89
N VAL A 86 10.00 -0.72 1.87
CA VAL A 86 11.41 -1.08 1.83
C VAL A 86 11.65 -2.23 2.80
N ILE A 87 12.38 -3.23 2.33
CA ILE A 87 12.87 -4.35 3.14
C ILE A 87 14.20 -3.89 3.77
N ASP A 88 14.19 -3.65 5.08
CA ASP A 88 15.28 -2.92 5.76
C ASP A 88 16.59 -3.70 5.82
N GLN A 89 16.49 -5.01 6.06
CA GLN A 89 17.63 -5.92 6.12
C GLN A 89 17.63 -6.86 4.92
N PRO A 90 18.81 -7.19 4.35
CA PRO A 90 18.92 -8.19 3.30
C PRO A 90 18.34 -9.52 3.76
N MET A 91 17.58 -10.18 2.89
CA MET A 91 17.04 -11.51 3.16
C MET A 91 17.93 -12.57 2.53
N ASN A 92 18.22 -13.64 3.26
CA ASN A 92 19.14 -14.69 2.84
C ASN A 92 18.49 -16.06 2.97
N TYR A 93 18.64 -16.87 1.94
CA TYR A 93 18.07 -18.21 1.86
C TYR A 93 19.17 -19.23 1.54
N ASN A 94 19.10 -20.40 2.15
CA ASN A 94 20.03 -21.49 1.95
C ASN A 94 19.31 -22.83 1.90
N TRP A 95 19.38 -23.49 0.74
CA TRP A 95 18.77 -24.79 0.48
C TRP A 95 19.83 -25.88 0.34
N SER A 96 19.59 -27.02 0.98
CA SER A 96 20.45 -28.19 0.97
C SER A 96 19.69 -29.44 0.54
N PHE A 97 20.04 -29.96 -0.63
CA PHE A 97 19.45 -31.17 -1.21
C PHE A 97 20.27 -32.43 -0.88
N GLY A 98 21.03 -32.39 0.22
CA GLY A 98 21.92 -33.47 0.65
C GLY A 98 22.98 -33.81 -0.41
N PHE A 99 22.99 -35.06 -0.88
CA PHE A 99 23.94 -35.50 -1.92
C PHE A 99 23.76 -34.77 -3.25
N PHE A 100 22.55 -34.25 -3.53
CA PHE A 100 22.28 -33.59 -4.80
C PHE A 100 22.86 -32.18 -4.89
N GLY A 101 23.32 -31.58 -3.79
CA GLY A 101 23.97 -30.27 -3.79
C GLY A 101 23.21 -29.23 -2.97
N SER A 102 23.48 -27.95 -3.25
CA SER A 102 22.92 -26.82 -2.50
C SER A 102 22.72 -25.58 -3.37
N ALA A 103 21.92 -24.65 -2.89
CA ALA A 103 21.76 -23.32 -3.46
C ALA A 103 21.62 -22.28 -2.34
N ASP A 104 22.07 -21.07 -2.60
CA ASP A 104 21.85 -19.91 -1.74
C ASP A 104 21.34 -18.73 -2.55
N ALA A 105 20.55 -17.88 -1.90
CA ALA A 105 20.09 -16.64 -2.48
C ALA A 105 20.15 -15.49 -1.47
N SER A 106 20.50 -14.29 -1.92
CA SER A 106 20.55 -13.08 -1.10
C SER A 106 19.86 -11.93 -1.83
N LEU A 107 18.76 -11.43 -1.23
CA LEU A 107 18.02 -10.28 -1.69
C LEU A 107 18.55 -9.02 -1.00
N ALA A 108 19.08 -8.08 -1.78
CA ALA A 108 19.51 -6.77 -1.30
C ALA A 108 18.65 -5.64 -1.88
N ASN A 109 18.42 -4.59 -1.08
CA ASN A 109 17.63 -3.40 -1.44
C ASN A 109 16.23 -3.77 -1.96
N GLY A 110 15.57 -4.73 -1.31
CA GLY A 110 14.27 -5.19 -1.72
C GLY A 110 13.18 -4.14 -1.48
N THR A 111 12.27 -3.97 -2.43
CA THR A 111 11.15 -3.03 -2.32
C THR A 111 9.86 -3.62 -2.87
N LEU A 112 8.73 -3.20 -2.30
CA LEU A 112 7.40 -3.38 -2.86
C LEU A 112 6.82 -1.99 -3.15
N SER A 113 6.24 -1.78 -4.32
CA SER A 113 5.63 -0.48 -4.63
C SER A 113 4.37 -0.59 -5.46
N TYR A 114 3.54 0.43 -5.34
CA TYR A 114 2.31 0.63 -6.10
C TYR A 114 2.16 2.12 -6.46
N GLY A 115 1.48 2.43 -7.57
CA GLY A 115 0.96 3.79 -7.83
C GLY A 115 1.78 4.73 -8.73
N GLN A 116 3.01 4.40 -9.16
CA GLN A 116 3.77 5.28 -10.06
C GLN A 116 3.58 4.97 -11.57
N PRO A 117 2.93 5.85 -12.38
CA PRO A 117 2.08 6.99 -12.01
C PRO A 117 0.60 6.82 -12.41
N GLY A 118 -0.32 6.98 -11.43
CA GLY A 118 -1.59 7.68 -11.67
C GLY A 118 -2.90 6.87 -11.69
N PHE A 119 -2.98 5.72 -11.01
CA PHE A 119 -4.27 5.04 -10.82
C PHE A 119 -4.49 4.76 -9.34
N PRO A 120 -5.15 5.66 -8.59
CA PRO A 120 -5.68 5.31 -7.28
C PRO A 120 -6.59 4.08 -7.38
N SER A 121 -6.51 3.18 -6.40
CA SER A 121 -7.42 2.05 -6.29
C SER A 121 -8.51 2.37 -5.27
N GLY A 122 -9.74 1.97 -5.57
CA GLY A 122 -10.91 2.27 -4.76
C GLY A 122 -11.76 3.43 -5.31
N PRO A 123 -12.56 4.09 -4.47
CA PRO A 123 -12.70 3.82 -3.03
C PRO A 123 -13.31 2.44 -2.75
N VAL A 124 -12.86 1.79 -1.67
CA VAL A 124 -13.46 0.56 -1.12
C VAL A 124 -14.12 0.87 0.23
N PRO A 125 -15.21 0.17 0.60
CA PRO A 125 -15.90 0.44 1.85
C PRO A 125 -15.06 0.02 3.07
N VAL A 126 -15.13 0.82 4.13
CA VAL A 126 -14.59 0.54 5.47
C VAL A 126 -15.75 0.09 6.36
N ASN A 127 -15.70 -1.16 6.82
CA ASN A 127 -16.75 -1.74 7.66
C ASN A 127 -16.16 -2.19 8.99
N ALA A 128 -16.55 -1.55 10.09
CA ALA A 128 -15.95 -1.79 11.40
C ALA A 128 -14.42 -1.74 11.32
N ASP A 129 -13.92 -0.61 10.80
CA ASP A 129 -12.51 -0.30 10.54
C ASP A 129 -11.84 -1.14 9.45
N ALA A 130 -12.45 -2.25 9.00
CA ALA A 130 -11.84 -3.17 8.04
C ALA A 130 -12.06 -2.74 6.58
N PHE A 131 -11.02 -2.86 5.76
CA PHE A 131 -11.06 -2.63 4.31
C PHE A 131 -10.41 -3.79 3.54
N THR A 132 -10.72 -3.90 2.25
CA THR A 132 -10.11 -4.88 1.35
C THR A 132 -10.07 -4.36 -0.08
N PHE A 133 -8.86 -4.26 -0.63
CA PHE A 133 -8.62 -4.12 -2.06
C PHE A 133 -8.28 -5.51 -2.61
N PRO A 134 -9.15 -6.12 -3.44
CA PRO A 134 -9.03 -7.53 -3.80
C PRO A 134 -7.82 -7.84 -4.68
N ALA A 135 -7.31 -6.87 -5.43
CA ALA A 135 -6.13 -7.01 -6.27
C ALA A 135 -5.48 -5.65 -6.47
N ILE A 136 -4.28 -5.48 -5.91
CA ILE A 136 -3.39 -4.34 -6.16
C ILE A 136 -2.18 -4.86 -6.94
N PRO A 137 -1.85 -4.26 -8.10
CA PRO A 137 -0.67 -4.64 -8.87
C PRO A 137 0.59 -4.10 -8.18
N VAL A 138 1.28 -4.97 -7.46
CA VAL A 138 2.49 -4.65 -6.70
C VAL A 138 3.72 -4.88 -7.58
N ALA A 139 4.53 -3.84 -7.75
CA ALA A 139 5.84 -3.92 -8.36
C ALA A 139 6.88 -4.35 -7.32
N LEU A 140 7.84 -5.17 -7.77
CA LEU A 140 8.99 -5.57 -6.98
C LEU A 140 10.22 -4.74 -7.36
N GLY A 141 11.16 -4.61 -6.43
CA GLY A 141 12.48 -4.05 -6.70
C GLY A 141 13.56 -4.71 -5.84
N GLY A 142 14.81 -4.42 -6.18
CA GLY A 142 15.99 -5.01 -5.55
C GLY A 142 16.69 -6.03 -6.44
N LEU A 143 17.83 -6.51 -5.95
CA LEU A 143 18.69 -7.47 -6.64
C LEU A 143 18.76 -8.76 -5.84
N LEU A 144 18.31 -9.86 -6.45
CA LEU A 144 18.42 -11.20 -5.91
C LEU A 144 19.66 -11.88 -6.51
N ASN A 145 20.66 -12.15 -5.69
CA ASN A 145 21.86 -12.88 -6.11
C ASN A 145 21.67 -14.35 -5.73
N VAL A 146 21.77 -15.24 -6.71
CA VAL A 146 21.59 -16.68 -6.54
C VAL A 146 22.89 -17.39 -6.89
N ASN A 147 23.31 -18.33 -6.05
CA ASN A 147 24.39 -19.27 -6.35
C ASN A 147 23.87 -20.69 -6.17
N TYR A 148 24.25 -21.60 -7.07
CA TYR A 148 23.83 -22.99 -6.97
C TYR A 148 24.92 -23.93 -7.46
N ASN A 149 24.95 -25.12 -6.87
CA ASN A 149 25.72 -26.25 -7.35
C ASN A 149 24.93 -27.52 -7.02
N ILE A 150 24.14 -27.96 -8.00
CA ILE A 150 23.18 -29.04 -7.87
C ILE A 150 23.48 -30.07 -8.97
N LEU A 151 23.74 -31.32 -8.61
CA LEU A 151 24.30 -32.36 -9.48
C LEU A 151 23.56 -32.54 -10.82
N LEU A 152 22.23 -32.46 -10.82
CA LEU A 152 21.40 -32.72 -12.00
C LEU A 152 20.90 -31.45 -12.71
N VAL A 153 21.10 -30.28 -12.09
CA VAL A 153 20.74 -28.97 -12.66
C VAL A 153 21.99 -28.28 -13.22
N GLY A 154 23.13 -28.43 -12.56
CA GLY A 154 24.39 -27.78 -12.87
C GLY A 154 24.88 -26.89 -11.74
N SER A 155 25.88 -26.07 -12.05
CA SER A 155 26.41 -25.06 -11.13
C SER A 155 26.49 -23.71 -11.81
N GLY A 156 26.15 -22.65 -11.10
CA GLY A 156 26.16 -21.30 -11.65
C GLY A 156 25.85 -20.24 -10.61
N SER A 157 25.85 -19.00 -11.08
CA SER A 157 25.36 -17.86 -10.33
C SER A 157 24.63 -16.91 -11.25
N GLU A 158 23.63 -16.23 -10.70
CA GLU A 158 22.79 -15.27 -11.42
C GLU A 158 22.44 -14.10 -10.50
N THR A 159 22.32 -12.91 -11.10
CA THR A 159 21.74 -11.75 -10.43
C THR A 159 20.43 -11.41 -11.14
N VAL A 160 19.32 -11.61 -10.44
CA VAL A 160 17.99 -11.30 -10.93
C VAL A 160 17.59 -9.91 -10.42
N ASN A 161 17.28 -9.01 -11.35
CA ASN A 161 16.67 -7.72 -11.00
C ASN A 161 15.16 -7.92 -10.85
N LEU A 162 14.65 -7.72 -9.65
CA LEU A 162 13.23 -7.94 -9.36
C LEU A 162 12.33 -6.93 -10.06
N GLY A 163 12.83 -5.72 -10.37
CA GLY A 163 12.10 -4.72 -11.14
C GLY A 163 11.79 -5.14 -12.58
N ASP A 164 12.55 -6.10 -13.12
CA ASP A 164 12.33 -6.63 -14.47
C ASP A 164 11.33 -7.79 -14.49
N GLN A 165 10.86 -8.25 -13.32
CA GLN A 165 9.92 -9.38 -13.19
C GLN A 165 8.45 -8.97 -13.34
N GLY A 166 8.18 -7.68 -13.54
CA GLY A 166 6.83 -7.14 -13.69
C GLY A 166 6.13 -6.89 -12.36
N VAL A 167 4.79 -6.95 -12.39
CA VAL A 167 3.93 -6.76 -11.23
C VAL A 167 3.19 -8.05 -10.90
N PHE A 168 2.86 -8.24 -9.63
CA PHE A 168 1.97 -9.31 -9.19
C PHE A 168 0.75 -8.71 -8.49
N ASP A 169 -0.41 -9.32 -8.67
CA ASP A 169 -1.61 -8.90 -7.97
C ASP A 169 -1.60 -9.48 -6.56
N SER A 170 -1.76 -8.61 -5.55
CA SER A 170 -1.90 -9.01 -4.15
C SER A 170 -3.17 -8.40 -3.57
N GLU A 171 -3.85 -9.16 -2.69
CA GLU A 171 -4.91 -8.58 -1.88
C GLU A 171 -4.28 -7.63 -0.86
N PHE A 172 -4.73 -6.37 -0.82
CA PHE A 172 -4.34 -5.42 0.21
C PHE A 172 -5.51 -5.22 1.16
N SER A 173 -5.41 -5.78 2.35
CA SER A 173 -6.49 -5.77 3.34
C SER A 173 -5.99 -5.43 4.72
N GLY A 174 -6.85 -4.87 5.55
CA GLY A 174 -6.43 -4.42 6.86
C GLY A 174 -7.51 -3.70 7.63
N THR A 175 -7.08 -2.96 8.63
CA THR A 175 -7.91 -2.00 9.38
C THR A 175 -7.33 -0.59 9.25
N VAL A 176 -8.20 0.39 9.20
CA VAL A 176 -7.87 1.81 9.32
C VAL A 176 -8.69 2.41 10.45
N SER A 177 -8.03 3.13 11.35
CA SER A 177 -8.67 3.79 12.48
C SER A 177 -8.11 5.19 12.66
N VAL A 178 -8.97 6.13 13.08
CA VAL A 178 -8.55 7.49 13.43
C VAL A 178 -8.82 7.75 14.91
N ASP A 179 -7.80 8.21 15.62
CA ASP A 179 -7.89 8.65 17.03
C ASP A 179 -7.35 10.08 17.16
N GLY A 180 -8.27 11.03 17.33
CA GLY A 180 -7.95 12.45 17.23
C GLY A 180 -7.42 12.79 15.84
N GLU A 181 -6.20 13.32 15.77
CA GLU A 181 -5.54 13.62 14.49
C GLU A 181 -4.72 12.44 13.93
N THR A 182 -4.58 11.34 14.68
CA THR A 182 -3.69 10.24 14.29
C THR A 182 -4.46 9.19 13.49
N VAL A 183 -4.02 8.94 12.26
CA VAL A 183 -4.47 7.81 11.45
C VAL A 183 -3.54 6.63 11.70
N THR A 184 -4.09 5.47 12.00
CA THR A 184 -3.36 4.20 12.08
C THR A 184 -3.91 3.23 11.05
N LEU A 185 -3.01 2.71 10.22
CA LEU A 185 -3.28 1.68 9.21
C LEU A 185 -2.55 0.40 9.62
N MET A 186 -3.29 -0.70 9.73
CA MET A 186 -2.71 -2.03 9.90
C MET A 186 -3.13 -2.88 8.70
N ALA A 187 -2.19 -3.33 7.90
CA ALA A 187 -2.50 -4.01 6.64
C ALA A 187 -1.61 -5.21 6.34
N THR A 188 -2.08 -6.07 5.46
CA THR A 188 -1.34 -7.23 4.97
C THR A 188 -1.28 -7.26 3.45
N LEU A 189 -0.11 -7.62 2.92
CA LEU A 189 0.09 -7.97 1.51
C LEU A 189 0.62 -9.40 1.45
N PRO A 190 -0.25 -10.41 1.27
CA PRO A 190 0.17 -11.78 1.08
C PRO A 190 0.65 -12.01 -0.36
N PHE A 191 1.60 -12.91 -0.51
CA PHE A 191 2.03 -13.43 -1.79
C PHE A 191 2.19 -14.95 -1.69
N ASN A 192 1.72 -15.63 -2.73
CA ASN A 192 1.82 -17.07 -2.86
C ASN A 192 1.96 -17.38 -4.35
N THR A 193 3.17 -17.70 -4.76
CA THR A 193 3.51 -17.94 -6.16
C THR A 193 4.32 -19.22 -6.28
N THR A 194 4.01 -20.00 -7.30
CA THR A 194 4.81 -21.16 -7.70
C THR A 194 5.22 -20.95 -9.14
N GLN A 195 6.52 -20.92 -9.39
CA GLN A 195 7.13 -20.74 -10.71
C GLN A 195 7.92 -21.99 -11.07
N PRO A 196 7.87 -22.45 -12.33
CA PRO A 196 8.71 -23.55 -12.78
C PRO A 196 10.17 -23.10 -12.86
N LEU A 197 11.08 -23.97 -12.44
CA LEU A 197 12.50 -23.86 -12.79
C LEU A 197 12.66 -24.41 -14.20
N THR A 198 13.07 -23.58 -15.16
CA THR A 198 13.27 -24.02 -16.55
C THR A 198 14.72 -23.88 -16.98
N ASP A 199 15.24 -24.88 -17.69
CA ASP A 199 16.56 -24.77 -18.32
C ASP A 199 16.54 -23.89 -19.59
N ALA A 200 17.70 -23.70 -20.20
CA ALA A 200 17.85 -22.89 -21.42
C ALA A 200 17.11 -23.45 -22.65
N ASP A 201 16.78 -24.75 -22.63
CA ASP A 201 16.01 -25.43 -23.67
C ASP A 201 14.50 -25.40 -23.36
N GLY A 202 14.10 -24.84 -22.21
CA GLY A 202 12.71 -24.71 -21.75
C GLY A 202 12.17 -25.95 -21.05
N ASN A 203 13.01 -26.90 -20.65
CA ASN A 203 12.58 -28.07 -19.87
C ASN A 203 12.38 -27.69 -18.40
N GLU A 204 11.29 -28.15 -17.81
CA GLU A 204 11.01 -27.99 -16.38
C GLU A 204 11.90 -28.91 -15.56
N LEU A 205 12.71 -28.31 -14.68
CA LEU A 205 13.63 -28.97 -13.76
C LEU A 205 13.06 -29.12 -12.35
N GLY A 206 11.94 -28.44 -12.07
CA GLY A 206 11.31 -28.39 -10.76
C GLY A 206 10.53 -27.10 -10.56
N THR A 207 10.32 -26.68 -9.32
CA THR A 207 9.54 -25.48 -8.98
C THR A 207 10.16 -24.67 -7.86
N VAL A 208 9.95 -23.36 -7.89
CA VAL A 208 10.17 -22.46 -6.75
C VAL A 208 8.81 -22.01 -6.26
N THR A 209 8.51 -22.28 -5.00
CA THR A 209 7.30 -21.80 -4.32
C THR A 209 7.68 -20.76 -3.30
N THR A 210 7.22 -19.53 -3.50
CA THR A 210 7.44 -18.40 -2.60
C THR A 210 6.13 -18.04 -1.92
N ILE A 211 6.11 -18.12 -0.60
CA ILE A 211 4.98 -17.80 0.26
C ILE A 211 5.43 -16.78 1.28
N GLY A 212 4.64 -15.74 1.50
CA GLY A 212 4.90 -14.82 2.58
C GLY A 212 3.84 -13.75 2.72
N THR A 213 4.02 -12.94 3.74
CA THR A 213 3.10 -11.85 4.06
C THR A 213 3.90 -10.68 4.58
N ALA A 214 3.77 -9.52 3.92
CA ALA A 214 4.13 -8.25 4.52
C ALA A 214 3.01 -7.84 5.49
N THR A 215 3.32 -7.73 6.77
CA THR A 215 2.44 -7.14 7.79
C THR A 215 2.93 -5.74 8.06
N ILE A 216 2.07 -4.75 7.88
CA ILE A 216 2.40 -3.34 7.89
C ILE A 216 1.59 -2.67 8.99
N VAL A 217 2.26 -1.85 9.78
CA VAL A 217 1.64 -0.83 10.62
C VAL A 217 2.20 0.52 10.19
N ALA A 218 1.34 1.42 9.76
CA ALA A 218 1.71 2.75 9.34
C ALA A 218 0.86 3.79 10.06
N THR A 219 1.46 4.92 10.39
CA THR A 219 0.79 6.04 11.07
C THR A 219 1.03 7.34 10.34
N GLY A 220 0.03 8.20 10.35
CA GLY A 220 0.14 9.57 9.84
C GLY A 220 -0.82 10.48 10.59
N THR A 221 -0.89 11.72 10.13
CA THR A 221 -1.79 12.72 10.69
C THR A 221 -2.83 13.10 9.64
N VAL A 222 -4.11 13.15 10.03
CA VAL A 222 -5.12 13.76 9.17
C VAL A 222 -4.73 15.21 8.90
N PRO A 223 -4.86 15.70 7.66
CA PRO A 223 -4.70 17.12 7.39
C PRO A 223 -5.65 17.91 8.29
N SER A 224 -5.17 19.02 8.87
CA SER A 224 -6.04 19.83 9.72
C SER A 224 -7.20 20.38 8.89
N CYS A 225 -8.41 20.24 9.42
CA CYS A 225 -9.60 20.88 8.86
C CYS A 225 -10.10 21.96 9.83
N PRO A 226 -9.57 23.20 9.75
CA PRO A 226 -9.98 24.26 10.67
C PRO A 226 -11.49 24.51 10.66
N ALA A 227 -12.14 24.28 9.52
CA ALA A 227 -13.57 24.50 9.34
C ALA A 227 -14.46 23.46 10.03
N ASP A 228 -13.90 22.30 10.43
CA ASP A 228 -14.58 21.29 11.24
C ASP A 228 -14.48 21.70 12.71
N MET A 229 -15.45 22.53 13.13
CA MET A 229 -15.45 23.16 14.45
C MET A 229 -15.90 22.21 15.57
N ASN A 230 -16.52 21.09 15.22
CA ASN A 230 -17.05 20.13 16.18
C ASN A 230 -16.20 18.85 16.25
N GLY A 231 -15.29 18.64 15.29
CA GLY A 231 -14.37 17.51 15.21
C GLY A 231 -15.02 16.21 14.74
N ASP A 232 -16.16 16.29 14.05
CA ASP A 232 -16.90 15.12 13.55
C ASP A 232 -16.46 14.67 12.16
N GLY A 233 -15.52 15.39 11.54
CA GLY A 233 -14.95 15.10 10.23
C GLY A 233 -15.84 15.49 9.05
N THR A 234 -17.06 15.98 9.29
CA THR A 234 -18.04 16.31 8.24
C THR A 234 -18.42 17.78 8.27
N LEU A 235 -17.99 18.55 7.26
CA LEU A 235 -18.42 19.95 7.11
C LEU A 235 -19.91 20.07 6.79
N ASN A 236 -20.67 20.52 7.79
CA ASN A 236 -22.10 20.69 7.69
C ASN A 236 -22.59 21.90 8.51
N PHE A 237 -23.92 22.01 8.68
CA PHE A 237 -24.51 23.12 9.43
C PHE A 237 -24.07 23.18 10.90
N PHE A 238 -23.73 22.04 11.50
CA PHE A 238 -23.29 21.96 12.90
C PHE A 238 -21.97 22.70 13.12
N ASP A 239 -21.03 22.68 12.17
CA ASP A 239 -19.77 23.44 12.25
C ASP A 239 -20.00 24.93 12.16
N VAL A 240 -20.89 25.34 11.24
CA VAL A 240 -21.32 26.74 11.15
C VAL A 240 -21.96 27.18 12.47
N SER A 241 -22.80 26.32 13.07
CA SER A 241 -23.42 26.63 14.36
C SER A 241 -22.40 26.73 15.49
N ALA A 242 -21.38 25.86 15.50
CA ALA A 242 -20.31 25.85 16.48
C ALA A 242 -19.43 27.10 16.33
N PHE A 243 -19.05 27.47 15.10
CA PHE A 243 -18.36 28.71 14.79
C PHE A 243 -19.15 29.94 15.28
N LEU A 244 -20.44 30.03 14.97
CA LEU A 244 -21.26 31.16 15.40
C LEU A 244 -21.37 31.27 16.93
N ASN A 245 -21.42 30.13 17.64
CA ASN A 245 -21.42 30.12 19.10
C ASN A 245 -20.06 30.58 19.66
N ALA A 246 -18.95 30.10 19.11
CA ALA A 246 -17.60 30.51 19.48
C ALA A 246 -17.37 32.01 19.22
N PHE A 247 -17.80 32.51 18.04
CA PHE A 247 -17.70 33.91 17.66
C PHE A 247 -18.52 34.82 18.59
N ALA A 248 -19.74 34.40 18.95
CA ALA A 248 -20.58 35.15 19.90
C ALA A 248 -19.99 35.17 21.32
N ALA A 249 -19.22 34.14 21.70
CA ALA A 249 -18.54 34.03 22.99
C ALA A 249 -17.16 34.72 23.01
N MET A 250 -16.67 35.24 21.87
CA MET A 250 -15.28 35.70 21.70
C MET A 250 -14.27 34.61 22.11
N ASP A 251 -14.59 33.35 21.81
CA ASP A 251 -13.72 32.22 22.06
C ASP A 251 -12.54 32.27 21.07
N PRO A 252 -11.27 32.10 21.51
CA PRO A 252 -10.11 32.04 20.62
C PRO A 252 -10.25 31.08 19.42
N ALA A 253 -11.09 30.05 19.50
CA ALA A 253 -11.38 29.16 18.36
C ALA A 253 -12.08 29.88 17.18
N ALA A 254 -12.68 31.04 17.41
CA ALA A 254 -13.32 31.85 16.37
C ALA A 254 -12.42 32.93 15.75
N ASP A 255 -11.18 33.10 16.25
CA ASP A 255 -10.15 33.96 15.65
C ASP A 255 -9.47 33.20 14.51
N PHE A 256 -10.14 33.19 13.37
CA PHE A 256 -9.85 32.29 12.26
C PHE A 256 -8.74 32.82 11.35
N ASN A 257 -8.45 34.12 11.42
CA ASN A 257 -7.32 34.73 10.74
C ASN A 257 -6.10 34.93 11.69
N GLY A 258 -6.27 34.72 12.99
CA GLY A 258 -5.22 34.77 14.01
C GLY A 258 -4.73 36.19 14.34
N ASP A 259 -5.55 37.22 14.10
CA ASP A 259 -5.19 38.62 14.34
C ASP A 259 -5.59 39.15 15.72
N GLY A 260 -6.33 38.34 16.50
CA GLY A 260 -6.82 38.67 17.83
C GLY A 260 -8.07 39.55 17.87
N GLU A 261 -8.66 39.89 16.71
CA GLU A 261 -9.89 40.68 16.59
C GLU A 261 -11.05 39.86 16.00
N PHE A 262 -12.06 39.54 16.81
CA PHE A 262 -13.29 38.87 16.36
C PHE A 262 -14.16 39.77 15.49
N ASN A 263 -14.00 39.71 14.17
CA ASN A 263 -14.67 40.60 13.22
C ASN A 263 -15.10 39.87 11.93
N PHE A 264 -15.48 40.63 10.90
CA PHE A 264 -15.94 40.04 9.63
C PHE A 264 -14.88 39.20 8.92
N PHE A 265 -13.60 39.49 9.13
CA PHE A 265 -12.50 38.79 8.49
C PHE A 265 -12.41 37.32 8.96
N ASP A 266 -12.70 37.02 10.24
CA ASP A 266 -12.82 35.64 10.72
C ASP A 266 -13.93 34.88 10.03
N VAL A 267 -15.11 35.51 9.91
CA VAL A 267 -16.26 34.90 9.22
C VAL A 267 -15.90 34.62 7.76
N SER A 268 -15.20 35.54 7.10
CA SER A 268 -14.76 35.35 5.71
C SER A 268 -13.71 34.24 5.58
N ALA A 269 -12.80 34.12 6.54
CA ALA A 269 -11.78 33.07 6.59
C ALA A 269 -12.41 31.70 6.85
N PHE A 270 -13.32 31.60 7.82
CA PHE A 270 -14.11 30.39 8.08
C PHE A 270 -14.89 29.96 6.85
N LEU A 271 -15.64 30.86 6.21
CA LEU A 271 -16.41 30.52 5.00
C LEU A 271 -15.50 30.10 3.84
N SER A 272 -14.31 30.70 3.73
CA SER A 272 -13.32 30.30 2.72
C SER A 272 -12.84 28.87 2.99
N ALA A 273 -12.47 28.54 4.22
CA ALA A 273 -12.07 27.19 4.62
C ALA A 273 -13.23 26.19 4.46
N PHE A 274 -14.43 26.53 4.93
CA PHE A 274 -15.64 25.69 4.80
C PHE A 274 -15.99 25.42 3.33
N SER A 275 -15.82 26.43 2.46
CA SER A 275 -16.08 26.27 1.02
C SER A 275 -14.97 25.52 0.27
N ALA A 276 -13.74 25.55 0.79
CA ALA A 276 -12.62 24.79 0.24
C ALA A 276 -12.73 23.30 0.56
N GLY A 277 -13.49 22.93 1.60
CA GLY A 277 -13.56 21.58 2.11
C GLY A 277 -12.49 21.33 3.18
N CYS A 278 -12.58 20.20 3.86
CA CYS A 278 -11.41 19.65 4.52
C CYS A 278 -10.44 19.17 3.43
N PRO A 279 -9.12 19.34 3.62
CA PRO A 279 -8.17 18.51 2.93
C PRO A 279 -8.46 17.09 3.41
#